data_AF-A0A9E1F218-F1
#
_entry.id   AF-A0A9E1F218-F1
#
_cell.length_a   1.000
_cell.length_b   1.000
_cell.length_c   1.000
_cell.angle_alpha   90.00
_cell.angle_beta   90.00
_cell.angle_gamma   90.00
#
_symmetry.space_group_name_H-M   'P 1'
#
loop_
_entity.id
_entity.type
_entity.pdbx_description
1 polymer ?
#
loop_
_entity_poly.entity_id
_entity_poly.type
_entity_poly.pdbx_seq_one_letter_code
_entity_poly.pdbx_strand_id
1 'polypeptide(L)'
;MKKNMPLLLIILIFGNMLSACNDNKIPVTAEIDKAVANAIITENKGSYGEGECVGEGHIVLGVDEKGDNTIVYALTMYGEYGFQNDIFTKISGSGVIPAVLSFEKKDNNYICTNLKYPQDGALYQKSLNEMFPSKYRNLIKYTNEDESNLTFQEEKYAKDYLKSIGRSAQILKYKDFDHILLTDRGVSVEVSNKIPGKELPNYPYWIGKCEKIENGMRVVYEMIYNQNDKYIVFKKYEYESKNELEFIKYNAQTGERS
;
A
#
# COMPACT_ATOMS: atom_id res chain seq x y z
N MET A 1 -65.62 -33.41 11.05
CA MET A 1 -65.64 -33.26 9.57
C MET A 1 -64.86 -32.03 9.15
N LYS A 2 -63.74 -32.24 8.46
CA LYS A 2 -62.99 -31.37 7.53
C LYS A 2 -61.55 -31.95 7.48
N LYS A 3 -61.40 -33.07 6.79
CA LYS A 3 -60.82 -33.22 5.44
C LYS A 3 -59.32 -32.88 5.42
N ASN A 4 -58.53 -33.93 5.62
CA ASN A 4 -57.13 -34.02 5.18
C ASN A 4 -57.07 -33.81 3.67
N MET A 5 -56.23 -32.87 3.23
CA MET A 5 -55.89 -32.68 1.82
C MET A 5 -54.43 -33.09 1.66
N PRO A 6 -54.09 -34.02 0.74
CA PRO A 6 -52.71 -34.46 0.57
C PRO A 6 -51.96 -33.39 -0.23
N LEU A 7 -50.81 -32.96 0.28
CA LEU A 7 -49.90 -32.09 -0.45
C LEU A 7 -49.13 -32.96 -1.45
N LEU A 8 -49.41 -32.74 -2.73
CA LEU A 8 -48.80 -33.41 -3.87
C LEU A 8 -47.31 -33.04 -3.96
N LEU A 9 -46.42 -34.03 -3.83
CA LEU A 9 -44.99 -33.88 -3.99
C LEU A 9 -44.66 -33.76 -5.50
N ILE A 10 -44.35 -32.55 -5.97
CA ILE A 10 -43.85 -32.33 -7.35
C ILE A 10 -42.34 -32.53 -7.33
N ILE A 11 -41.89 -33.69 -7.80
CA ILE A 11 -40.48 -33.97 -8.07
C ILE A 11 -40.13 -33.35 -9.43
N LEU A 12 -39.49 -32.18 -9.43
CA LEU A 12 -38.89 -31.58 -10.61
C LEU A 12 -37.46 -32.11 -10.77
N ILE A 13 -37.30 -33.14 -11.61
CA ILE A 13 -35.98 -33.59 -12.10
C ILE A 13 -35.54 -32.57 -13.15
N PHE A 14 -34.80 -31.54 -12.73
CA PHE A 14 -33.97 -30.78 -13.66
C PHE A 14 -32.65 -31.53 -13.82
N GLY A 15 -32.62 -32.41 -14.81
CA GLY A 15 -31.38 -32.94 -15.36
C GLY A 15 -30.64 -31.82 -16.09
N ASN A 16 -29.77 -31.11 -15.39
CA ASN A 16 -28.79 -30.25 -16.04
C ASN A 16 -27.53 -31.08 -16.30
N MET A 17 -27.34 -31.41 -17.57
CA MET A 17 -26.04 -31.77 -18.12
C MET A 17 -25.03 -30.70 -17.74
N LEU A 18 -24.13 -31.02 -16.80
CA LEU A 18 -22.89 -30.28 -16.64
C LEU A 18 -22.00 -30.63 -17.85
N SER A 19 -21.98 -29.72 -18.82
CA SER A 19 -20.93 -29.68 -19.82
C SER A 19 -19.63 -29.31 -19.10
N ALA A 20 -18.76 -30.29 -18.91
CA ALA A 20 -17.45 -30.11 -18.29
C ALA A 20 -16.53 -29.31 -19.24
N CYS A 21 -16.52 -27.98 -19.10
CA CYS A 21 -15.35 -27.18 -19.47
C CYS A 21 -14.35 -27.33 -18.32
N ASN A 22 -13.41 -28.26 -18.48
CA ASN A 22 -12.36 -28.52 -17.50
C ASN A 22 -11.27 -27.44 -17.57
N ASP A 23 -11.63 -26.20 -17.23
CA ASP A 23 -10.66 -25.23 -16.73
C ASP A 23 -10.43 -25.60 -15.26
N ASN A 24 -9.41 -26.41 -14.97
CA ASN A 24 -8.96 -26.76 -13.62
C ASN A 24 -8.46 -25.49 -12.87
N LYS A 25 -9.32 -24.51 -12.64
CA LYS A 25 -9.08 -23.40 -11.73
C LYS A 25 -9.58 -23.82 -10.35
N ILE A 26 -8.66 -23.94 -9.41
CA ILE A 26 -9.02 -24.13 -8.01
C ILE A 26 -9.76 -22.86 -7.58
N PRO A 27 -10.94 -22.97 -6.96
CA PRO A 27 -11.64 -21.80 -6.42
C PRO A 27 -10.76 -21.15 -5.35
N VAL A 28 -10.67 -19.82 -5.40
CA VAL A 28 -9.97 -19.04 -4.37
C VAL A 28 -10.75 -19.16 -3.07
N THR A 29 -10.22 -19.92 -2.12
CA THR A 29 -10.85 -20.07 -0.80
C THR A 29 -10.49 -18.88 0.10
N ALA A 30 -11.26 -18.66 1.15
CA ALA A 30 -10.99 -17.59 2.12
C ALA A 30 -9.63 -17.77 2.81
N GLU A 31 -9.15 -19.01 2.96
CA GLU A 31 -7.85 -19.32 3.53
C GLU A 31 -6.69 -18.90 2.61
N ILE A 32 -6.82 -19.13 1.30
CA ILE A 32 -5.82 -18.69 0.31
C ILE A 32 -5.80 -17.16 0.23
N ASP A 33 -6.98 -16.53 0.14
CA ASP A 33 -7.13 -15.07 0.11
C ASP A 33 -6.44 -14.41 1.32
N LYS A 34 -6.73 -14.90 2.52
CA LYS A 34 -6.08 -14.44 3.76
C LYS A 34 -4.57 -14.70 3.77
N ALA A 35 -4.11 -15.84 3.24
CA ALA A 35 -2.70 -16.15 3.19
C ALA A 35 -1.93 -15.22 2.24
N VAL A 36 -2.54 -14.85 1.11
CA VAL A 36 -1.99 -13.88 0.15
C VAL A 36 -1.88 -12.50 0.79
N ALA A 37 -2.96 -12.01 1.42
CA ALA A 37 -2.94 -10.74 2.15
C ALA A 37 -1.80 -10.68 3.18
N ASN A 38 -1.70 -11.71 4.04
CA ASN A 38 -0.66 -11.78 5.07
C ASN A 38 0.75 -11.85 4.48
N ALA A 39 0.94 -12.58 3.39
CA ALA A 39 2.22 -12.68 2.70
C ALA A 39 2.66 -11.33 2.12
N ILE A 40 1.76 -10.60 1.45
CA ILE A 40 2.08 -9.29 0.89
C ILE A 40 2.54 -8.31 1.99
N ILE A 41 1.83 -8.28 3.12
CA ILE A 41 2.20 -7.42 4.25
C ILE A 41 3.54 -7.83 4.86
N THR A 42 3.74 -9.13 5.08
CA THR A 42 4.91 -9.63 5.82
C THR A 42 6.19 -9.54 4.98
N GLU A 43 6.13 -9.97 3.72
CA GLU A 43 7.30 -10.09 2.84
C GLU A 43 7.75 -8.72 2.30
N ASN A 44 6.87 -7.71 2.25
CA ASN A 44 7.27 -6.34 1.86
C ASN A 44 7.76 -5.47 3.02
N LYS A 45 7.76 -5.98 4.25
CA LYS A 45 8.18 -5.22 5.41
C LYS A 45 9.62 -4.73 5.26
N GLY A 46 9.80 -3.41 5.30
CA GLY A 46 11.11 -2.76 5.16
C GLY A 46 11.62 -2.61 3.71
N SER A 47 10.84 -3.04 2.72
CA SER A 47 11.17 -2.88 1.28
C SER A 47 10.86 -1.47 0.74
N TYR A 48 10.09 -0.68 1.50
CA TYR A 48 9.63 0.67 1.14
C TYR A 48 9.93 1.67 2.27
N GLY A 49 9.74 2.97 1.98
CA GLY A 49 9.88 4.01 3.00
C GLY A 49 8.82 3.84 4.08
N GLU A 50 9.26 3.57 5.31
CA GLU A 50 8.40 3.19 6.43
C GLU A 50 7.35 4.25 6.77
N GLY A 51 6.08 3.82 6.78
CA GLY A 51 4.96 4.56 7.33
C GLY A 51 4.58 4.05 8.72
N GLU A 52 3.51 4.60 9.28
CA GLU A 52 2.97 4.14 10.57
C GLU A 52 1.81 3.14 10.42
N CYS A 53 1.34 2.92 9.19
CA CYS A 53 0.36 1.90 8.84
C CYS A 53 0.72 1.29 7.49
N VAL A 54 0.55 -0.02 7.38
CA VAL A 54 0.72 -0.76 6.12
C VAL A 54 -0.64 -1.22 5.62
N GLY A 55 -0.81 -1.28 4.30
CA GLY A 55 -2.00 -1.79 3.65
C GLY A 55 -1.64 -2.61 2.42
N GLU A 56 -2.52 -3.55 2.06
CA GLU A 56 -2.41 -4.31 0.82
C GLU A 56 -3.73 -4.36 0.07
N GLY A 57 -3.63 -4.59 -1.23
CA GLY A 57 -4.75 -5.08 -2.03
C GLY A 57 -4.25 -6.20 -2.94
N HIS A 58 -5.12 -7.17 -3.21
CA HIS A 58 -4.80 -8.22 -4.17
C HIS A 58 -6.01 -8.69 -5.00
N ILE A 59 -5.70 -9.25 -6.17
CA ILE A 59 -6.63 -9.97 -7.03
C ILE A 59 -5.95 -11.27 -7.45
N VAL A 60 -6.51 -12.41 -7.05
CA VAL A 60 -6.00 -13.72 -7.44
C VAL A 60 -6.39 -14.02 -8.89
N LEU A 61 -5.40 -14.20 -9.75
CA LEU A 61 -5.56 -14.52 -11.17
C LEU A 61 -5.67 -16.04 -11.41
N GLY A 62 -5.04 -16.82 -10.54
CA GLY A 62 -5.05 -18.27 -10.62
C GLY A 62 -4.27 -18.94 -9.50
N VAL A 63 -4.59 -20.21 -9.27
CA VAL A 63 -3.97 -21.07 -8.27
C VAL A 63 -3.60 -22.40 -8.93
N ASP A 64 -2.37 -22.84 -8.71
CA ASP A 64 -1.89 -24.15 -9.15
C ASP A 64 -1.38 -24.93 -7.92
N GLU A 65 -1.90 -26.15 -7.70
CA GLU A 65 -1.39 -27.07 -6.68
C GLU A 65 -0.41 -28.08 -7.28
N LYS A 66 0.69 -28.35 -6.57
CA LYS A 66 1.71 -29.36 -6.92
C LYS A 66 2.16 -30.09 -5.66
N GLY A 67 1.47 -31.18 -5.33
CA GLY A 67 1.67 -31.87 -4.05
C GLY A 67 1.28 -30.96 -2.89
N ASP A 68 2.17 -30.78 -1.92
CA ASP A 68 1.94 -29.92 -0.74
C ASP A 68 2.23 -28.43 -1.00
N ASN A 69 2.66 -28.08 -2.23
CA ASN A 69 2.93 -26.71 -2.61
C ASN A 69 1.75 -26.10 -3.38
N THR A 70 1.37 -24.89 -2.99
CA THR A 70 0.37 -24.08 -3.68
C THR A 70 1.04 -22.84 -4.27
N ILE A 71 0.85 -22.60 -5.56
CA ILE A 71 1.36 -21.43 -6.26
C ILE A 71 0.18 -20.53 -6.60
N VAL A 72 0.22 -19.29 -6.13
CA VAL A 72 -0.79 -18.26 -6.41
C VAL A 72 -0.19 -17.22 -7.33
N TYR A 73 -0.93 -16.89 -8.39
CA TYR A 73 -0.61 -15.82 -9.32
C TYR A 73 -1.59 -14.68 -9.04
N ALA A 74 -1.10 -13.49 -8.73
CA ALA A 74 -1.94 -12.38 -8.32
C ALA A 74 -1.51 -11.06 -8.93
N LEU A 75 -2.44 -10.11 -9.03
CA LEU A 75 -2.13 -8.68 -9.02
C LEU A 75 -2.08 -8.23 -7.57
N THR A 76 -1.10 -7.42 -7.21
CA THR A 76 -0.89 -6.97 -5.83
C THR A 76 -0.64 -5.47 -5.79
N MET A 77 -0.97 -4.86 -4.67
CA MET A 77 -0.59 -3.49 -4.31
C MET A 77 -0.20 -3.48 -2.84
N TYR A 78 0.83 -2.71 -2.51
CA TYR A 78 1.29 -2.51 -1.13
C TYR A 78 1.47 -1.02 -0.87
N GLY A 79 1.15 -0.57 0.33
CA GLY A 79 1.24 0.83 0.71
C GLY A 79 1.71 1.05 2.14
N GLU A 80 2.60 2.03 2.28
CA GLU A 80 3.04 2.60 3.56
C GLU A 80 2.35 3.95 3.73
N TYR A 81 1.63 4.12 4.82
CA TYR A 81 0.83 5.31 5.11
C TYR A 81 1.39 6.12 6.27
N GLY A 82 1.38 7.44 6.13
CA GLY A 82 1.78 8.38 7.17
C GLY A 82 1.16 9.75 6.97
N PHE A 83 1.17 10.58 8.01
CA PHE A 83 0.58 11.91 7.91
C PHE A 83 1.50 12.90 7.21
N GLN A 84 0.94 13.64 6.26
CA GLN A 84 1.53 14.81 5.61
C GLN A 84 0.48 15.93 5.58
N ASN A 85 0.75 17.10 6.17
CA ASN A 85 -0.21 18.20 6.28
C ASN A 85 -1.61 17.78 6.78
N ASP A 86 -1.66 16.95 7.83
CA ASP A 86 -2.90 16.39 8.41
C ASP A 86 -3.71 15.46 7.47
N ILE A 87 -3.19 15.14 6.28
CA ILE A 87 -3.70 14.13 5.34
C ILE A 87 -2.99 12.80 5.64
N PHE A 88 -3.73 11.69 5.64
CA PHE A 88 -3.16 10.36 5.79
C PHE A 88 -2.78 9.79 4.43
N THR A 89 -1.52 9.97 4.06
CA THR A 89 -1.04 9.80 2.69
C THR A 89 -0.39 8.43 2.51
N LYS A 90 -0.60 7.77 1.36
CA LYS A 90 0.29 6.70 0.90
C LYS A 90 1.66 7.31 0.55
N ILE A 91 2.59 7.29 1.49
CA ILE A 91 3.90 7.94 1.38
C ILE A 91 4.95 7.07 0.68
N SER A 92 4.73 5.75 0.64
CA SER A 92 5.56 4.81 -0.09
C SER A 92 4.77 3.53 -0.43
N GLY A 93 5.40 2.62 -1.17
CA GLY A 93 4.80 1.37 -1.61
C GLY A 93 4.82 1.20 -3.12
N SER A 94 3.90 0.38 -3.63
CA SER A 94 3.82 0.01 -5.04
C SER A 94 2.56 0.56 -5.73
N GLY A 95 2.60 0.59 -7.06
CA GLY A 95 1.39 0.53 -7.87
C GLY A 95 0.86 -0.91 -7.95
N VAL A 96 0.04 -1.21 -8.97
CA VAL A 96 -0.33 -2.58 -9.28
C VAL A 96 0.89 -3.32 -9.82
N ILE A 97 1.33 -4.38 -9.15
CA ILE A 97 2.42 -5.25 -9.59
C ILE A 97 1.95 -6.70 -9.58
N PRO A 98 2.09 -7.44 -10.69
CA PRO A 98 1.83 -8.88 -10.69
C PRO A 98 2.87 -9.61 -9.85
N ALA A 99 2.44 -10.61 -9.09
CA ALA A 99 3.29 -11.39 -8.21
C ALA A 99 2.99 -12.89 -8.32
N VAL A 100 4.01 -13.69 -8.00
CA VAL A 100 3.87 -15.13 -7.79
C VAL A 100 4.21 -15.43 -6.34
N LEU A 101 3.26 -16.04 -5.64
CA LEU A 101 3.40 -16.47 -4.25
C LEU A 101 3.45 -17.98 -4.20
N SER A 102 4.41 -18.52 -3.44
CA SER A 102 4.51 -19.94 -3.14
C SER A 102 4.15 -20.18 -1.69
N PHE A 103 3.32 -21.18 -1.44
CA PHE A 103 2.90 -21.58 -0.11
C PHE A 103 3.14 -23.07 0.11
N GLU A 104 3.55 -23.42 1.33
CA GLU A 104 3.52 -24.80 1.82
C GLU A 104 2.24 -25.00 2.64
N LYS A 105 1.49 -26.07 2.37
CA LYS A 105 0.26 -26.41 3.11
C LYS A 105 0.60 -27.22 4.36
N LYS A 106 0.30 -26.70 5.55
CA LYS A 106 0.45 -27.41 6.84
C LYS A 106 -0.80 -27.29 7.69
N ASP A 107 -1.40 -28.42 8.06
CA ASP A 107 -2.56 -28.47 8.96
C ASP A 107 -3.70 -27.50 8.57
N ASN A 108 -4.03 -27.47 7.27
CA ASN A 108 -4.99 -26.53 6.63
C ASN A 108 -4.61 -25.04 6.65
N ASN A 109 -3.38 -24.70 7.01
CA ASN A 109 -2.81 -23.35 6.86
C ASN A 109 -1.86 -23.28 5.66
N TYR A 110 -1.71 -22.07 5.11
CA TYR A 110 -0.76 -21.77 4.04
C TYR A 110 0.36 -20.90 4.60
N ILE A 111 1.60 -21.42 4.58
CA ILE A 111 2.79 -20.69 5.01
C ILE A 111 3.49 -20.18 3.77
N CYS A 112 3.63 -18.85 3.63
CA CYS A 112 4.37 -18.26 2.52
C CYS A 112 5.83 -18.71 2.59
N THR A 113 6.32 -19.29 1.50
CA THR A 113 7.73 -19.67 1.34
C THR A 113 8.47 -18.76 0.38
N ASN A 114 7.74 -18.03 -0.47
CA ASN A 114 8.32 -17.08 -1.41
C ASN A 114 7.27 -16.10 -1.94
N LEU A 115 7.62 -14.82 -2.03
CA LEU A 115 6.91 -13.79 -2.79
C LEU A 115 7.85 -13.22 -3.84
N LYS A 116 7.49 -13.35 -5.12
CA LYS A 116 8.33 -12.89 -6.23
C LYS A 116 7.62 -11.87 -7.09
N TYR A 117 8.30 -10.75 -7.33
CA TYR A 117 7.94 -9.71 -8.29
C TYR A 117 8.75 -9.84 -9.59
N PRO A 118 8.22 -9.36 -10.73
CA PRO A 118 9.00 -9.23 -11.95
C PRO A 118 10.17 -8.26 -11.75
N GLN A 119 11.19 -8.40 -12.59
CA GLN A 119 12.30 -7.45 -12.64
C GLN A 119 11.88 -6.16 -13.34
N ASP A 120 12.54 -5.04 -13.04
CA ASP A 120 12.21 -3.76 -13.67
C ASP A 120 12.87 -3.53 -15.04
N GLY A 121 12.38 -2.51 -15.74
CA GLY A 121 12.99 -1.99 -16.96
C GLY A 121 12.99 -3.00 -18.12
N ALA A 122 14.12 -3.10 -18.81
CA ALA A 122 14.25 -3.95 -20.01
C ALA A 122 14.02 -5.45 -19.73
N LEU A 123 14.09 -5.89 -18.47
CA LEU A 123 13.90 -7.28 -18.08
C LEU A 123 12.46 -7.62 -17.68
N TYR A 124 11.59 -6.62 -17.57
CA TYR A 124 10.21 -6.79 -17.09
C TYR A 124 9.43 -7.85 -17.86
N GLN A 125 9.31 -7.68 -19.18
CA GLN A 125 8.53 -8.62 -20.01
C GLN A 125 9.12 -10.04 -20.01
N LYS A 126 10.45 -10.17 -19.95
CA LYS A 126 11.13 -11.47 -19.88
C LYS A 126 10.81 -12.17 -18.55
N SER A 127 10.98 -11.48 -17.43
CA SER A 127 10.72 -12.03 -16.10
C SER A 127 9.26 -12.44 -15.91
N LEU A 128 8.30 -11.67 -16.44
CA LEU A 128 6.88 -12.07 -16.45
C LEU A 128 6.65 -13.39 -17.19
N ASN A 129 7.26 -13.56 -18.35
CA ASN A 129 7.12 -14.79 -19.14
C ASN A 129 7.72 -16.00 -18.42
N GLU A 130 8.81 -15.81 -17.68
CA GLU A 130 9.44 -16.87 -16.88
C GLU A 130 8.63 -17.21 -15.63
N MET A 131 8.02 -16.21 -14.99
CA MET A 131 7.27 -16.38 -13.75
C MET A 131 5.85 -16.91 -13.96
N PHE A 132 5.15 -16.46 -15.02
CA PHE A 132 3.75 -16.79 -15.24
C PHE A 132 3.57 -17.84 -16.35
N PRO A 133 2.85 -18.94 -16.08
CA PRO A 133 2.38 -19.86 -17.11
C PRO A 133 1.58 -19.14 -18.19
N SER A 134 1.70 -19.58 -19.45
CA SER A 134 1.02 -18.95 -20.60
C SER A 134 -0.48 -18.73 -20.39
N LYS A 135 -1.16 -19.63 -19.67
CA LYS A 135 -2.60 -19.53 -19.34
C LYS A 135 -2.98 -18.30 -18.49
N TYR A 136 -2.05 -17.74 -17.72
CA TYR A 136 -2.29 -16.58 -16.86
C TYR A 136 -1.70 -15.27 -17.41
N ARG A 137 -0.84 -15.32 -18.43
CA ARG A 137 -0.13 -14.12 -18.93
C ARG A 137 -1.06 -13.02 -19.44
N ASN A 138 -2.19 -13.38 -20.04
CA ASN A 138 -3.17 -12.39 -20.50
C ASN A 138 -3.91 -11.71 -19.35
N LEU A 139 -3.99 -12.35 -18.17
CA LEU A 139 -4.69 -11.83 -16.98
C LEU A 139 -3.83 -10.83 -16.20
N ILE A 140 -2.54 -10.72 -16.51
CA ILE A 140 -1.62 -9.76 -15.88
C ILE A 140 -1.94 -8.33 -16.31
N LYS A 141 -2.57 -8.16 -17.49
CA LYS A 141 -3.06 -6.86 -17.94
C LYS A 141 -4.27 -6.49 -17.09
N TYR A 142 -4.11 -5.45 -16.28
CA TYR A 142 -5.15 -4.97 -15.39
C TYR A 142 -5.85 -3.74 -15.98
N THR A 143 -7.08 -3.53 -15.55
CA THR A 143 -7.93 -2.40 -15.92
C THR A 143 -7.92 -1.31 -14.85
N ASN A 144 -8.49 -0.15 -15.15
CA ASN A 144 -8.71 0.89 -14.15
C ASN A 144 -9.65 0.41 -13.02
N GLU A 145 -10.56 -0.52 -13.31
CA GLU A 145 -11.44 -1.11 -12.30
C GLU A 145 -10.65 -2.00 -11.33
N ASP A 146 -9.72 -2.82 -11.86
CA ASP A 146 -8.82 -3.62 -11.04
C ASP A 146 -7.94 -2.74 -10.15
N GLU A 147 -7.35 -1.67 -10.70
CA GLU A 147 -6.56 -0.72 -9.91
C GLU A 147 -7.41 -0.03 -8.83
N SER A 148 -8.66 0.31 -9.13
CA SER A 148 -9.58 0.93 -8.17
C SER A 148 -9.96 -0.04 -7.04
N ASN A 149 -10.18 -1.32 -7.37
CA ASN A 149 -10.44 -2.37 -6.39
C ASN A 149 -9.22 -2.57 -5.47
N LEU A 150 -8.03 -2.70 -6.04
CA LEU A 150 -6.78 -2.83 -5.26
C LEU A 150 -6.55 -1.62 -4.36
N THR A 151 -6.75 -0.41 -4.88
CA THR A 151 -6.65 0.83 -4.08
C THR A 151 -7.68 0.83 -2.94
N PHE A 152 -8.92 0.40 -3.20
CA PHE A 152 -9.97 0.34 -2.17
C PHE A 152 -9.64 -0.64 -1.04
N GLN A 153 -9.10 -1.82 -1.37
CA GLN A 153 -8.65 -2.80 -0.38
C GLN A 153 -7.51 -2.23 0.48
N GLU A 154 -6.50 -1.62 -0.16
CA GLU A 154 -5.36 -1.01 0.53
C GLU A 154 -5.80 0.10 1.49
N GLU A 155 -6.67 1.01 1.03
CA GLU A 155 -7.22 2.09 1.85
C GLU A 155 -8.07 1.61 3.03
N LYS A 156 -8.61 0.40 2.98
CA LYS A 156 -9.40 -0.15 4.10
C LYS A 156 -8.51 -0.30 5.34
N TYR A 157 -7.28 -0.76 5.17
CA TYR A 157 -6.30 -0.83 6.26
C TYR A 157 -6.02 0.56 6.85
N ALA A 158 -5.83 1.55 5.99
CA ALA A 158 -5.62 2.93 6.41
C ALA A 158 -6.84 3.51 7.19
N LYS A 159 -8.07 3.21 6.73
CA LYS A 159 -9.32 3.61 7.42
C LYS A 159 -9.43 2.95 8.80
N ASP A 160 -9.16 1.64 8.87
CA ASP A 160 -9.20 0.88 10.12
C ASP A 160 -8.13 1.37 11.10
N TYR A 161 -6.93 1.71 10.61
CA TYR A 161 -5.88 2.31 11.41
C TYR A 161 -6.28 3.67 11.99
N LEU A 162 -6.78 4.59 11.16
CA LEU A 162 -7.25 5.91 11.63
C LEU A 162 -8.31 5.77 12.74
N LYS A 163 -9.25 4.85 12.57
CA LYS A 163 -10.24 4.53 13.59
C LYS A 163 -9.60 4.00 14.87
N SER A 164 -8.61 3.13 14.77
CA SER A 164 -7.92 2.53 15.93
C SER A 164 -7.17 3.57 16.78
N ILE A 165 -6.66 4.64 16.15
CA ILE A 165 -5.99 5.74 16.85
C ILE A 165 -6.93 6.92 17.15
N GLY A 166 -8.23 6.77 16.88
CA GLY A 166 -9.23 7.80 17.17
C GLY A 166 -9.11 9.08 16.32
N ARG A 167 -8.49 9.02 15.13
CA ARG A 167 -8.35 10.16 14.22
C ARG A 167 -9.26 10.02 13.00
N SER A 168 -9.62 11.17 12.44
CA SER A 168 -10.28 11.29 11.14
C SER A 168 -9.42 12.15 10.23
N ALA A 169 -9.07 11.62 9.06
CA ALA A 169 -8.27 12.32 8.06
C ALA A 169 -8.68 11.85 6.66
N GLN A 170 -8.45 12.70 5.66
CA GLN A 170 -8.54 12.27 4.27
C GLN A 170 -7.42 11.28 3.97
N ILE A 171 -7.73 10.28 3.16
CA ILE A 171 -6.75 9.31 2.67
C ILE A 171 -6.50 9.63 1.21
N LEU A 172 -5.26 9.96 0.87
CA LEU A 172 -4.86 10.41 -0.47
C LEU A 172 -3.52 9.78 -0.88
N LYS A 173 -3.22 9.81 -2.18
CA LYS A 173 -1.88 9.49 -2.69
C LYS A 173 -1.02 10.75 -2.66
N TYR A 174 0.31 10.59 -2.62
CA TYR A 174 1.25 11.70 -2.64
C TYR A 174 1.01 12.70 -3.79
N LYS A 175 0.54 12.21 -4.95
CA LYS A 175 0.26 13.06 -6.14
C LYS A 175 -1.05 13.85 -6.06
N ASP A 176 -1.92 13.58 -5.10
CA ASP A 176 -3.28 14.12 -5.07
C ASP A 176 -3.37 15.47 -4.34
N PHE A 177 -2.26 15.98 -3.82
CA PHE A 177 -2.16 17.31 -3.21
C PHE A 177 -0.79 17.96 -3.43
N ASP A 178 -0.76 19.29 -3.31
CA ASP A 178 0.42 20.08 -3.62
C ASP A 178 1.52 19.97 -2.58
N HIS A 179 2.74 19.81 -3.07
CA HIS A 179 3.97 19.77 -2.29
C HIS A 179 4.83 20.98 -2.67
N ILE A 180 4.54 22.12 -2.05
CA ILE A 180 5.17 23.40 -2.40
C ILE A 180 6.66 23.35 -2.06
N LEU A 181 7.51 23.51 -3.06
CA LEU A 181 8.97 23.56 -2.88
C LEU A 181 9.43 24.96 -2.48
N LEU A 182 10.61 25.05 -1.88
CA LEU A 182 11.26 26.33 -1.59
C LEU A 182 11.49 27.16 -2.87
N THR A 183 11.81 26.48 -3.98
CA THR A 183 12.00 27.11 -5.30
C THR A 183 10.74 27.76 -5.82
N ASP A 184 9.57 27.20 -5.54
CA ASP A 184 8.27 27.78 -5.92
C ASP A 184 8.01 29.11 -5.18
N ARG A 185 8.73 29.34 -4.08
CA ARG A 185 8.69 30.56 -3.27
C ARG A 185 9.91 31.47 -3.48
N GLY A 186 10.67 31.22 -4.54
CA GLY A 186 11.78 32.07 -4.98
C GLY A 186 13.11 31.85 -4.24
N VAL A 187 13.25 30.77 -3.47
CA VAL A 187 14.56 30.35 -2.94
C VAL A 187 15.39 29.77 -4.09
N SER A 188 16.68 30.12 -4.16
CA SER A 188 17.53 29.59 -5.23
C SER A 188 17.67 28.07 -5.14
N VAL A 189 17.83 27.40 -6.29
CA VAL A 189 18.07 25.95 -6.34
C VAL A 189 19.32 25.57 -5.53
N GLU A 190 20.35 26.40 -5.55
CA GLU A 190 21.57 26.21 -4.76
C GLU A 190 21.28 26.15 -3.25
N VAL A 191 20.54 27.13 -2.72
CA VAL A 191 20.15 27.14 -1.30
C VAL A 191 19.20 26.00 -0.99
N SER A 192 18.22 25.74 -1.87
CA SER A 192 17.26 24.66 -1.72
C SER A 192 17.89 23.27 -1.74
N ASN A 193 19.04 23.06 -2.39
CA ASN A 193 19.76 21.79 -2.38
C ASN A 193 20.74 21.66 -1.20
N LYS A 194 21.15 22.80 -0.61
CA LYS A 194 22.09 22.84 0.52
C LYS A 194 21.44 22.52 1.86
N ILE A 195 20.16 22.89 2.03
CA ILE A 195 19.49 22.88 3.34
C ILE A 195 18.77 21.54 3.63
N PRO A 196 17.78 21.09 2.85
CA PRO A 196 17.21 19.76 2.99
C PRO A 196 18.19 18.73 2.39
N GLY A 197 19.01 18.13 3.25
CA GLY A 197 20.03 17.15 2.87
C GLY A 197 20.15 16.02 3.88
N LYS A 198 21.24 15.24 3.77
CA LYS A 198 21.54 14.10 4.67
C LYS A 198 21.45 14.43 6.17
N GLU A 199 21.61 15.69 6.55
CA GLU A 199 21.57 16.15 7.94
C GLU A 199 20.15 16.26 8.50
N LEU A 200 19.11 16.36 7.65
CA LEU A 200 17.71 16.53 8.03
C LEU A 200 16.80 15.47 7.37
N PRO A 201 17.12 14.16 7.47
CA PRO A 201 16.49 13.11 6.67
C PRO A 201 15.00 12.87 7.01
N ASN A 202 14.55 13.33 8.18
CA ASN A 202 13.17 13.17 8.64
C ASN A 202 12.26 14.33 8.26
N TYR A 203 12.83 15.48 7.89
CA TYR A 203 12.06 16.65 7.49
C TYR A 203 11.56 16.51 6.06
N PRO A 204 10.37 17.05 5.73
CA PRO A 204 9.89 17.08 4.36
C PRO A 204 10.84 17.89 3.47
N TYR A 205 10.97 17.49 2.20
CA TYR A 205 11.70 18.26 1.17
C TYR A 205 10.90 19.46 0.62
N TRP A 206 9.72 19.70 1.17
CA TRP A 206 8.73 20.68 0.76
C TRP A 206 8.20 21.43 2.00
N ILE A 207 7.60 22.60 1.79
CA ILE A 207 7.12 23.45 2.87
C ILE A 207 5.84 22.86 3.48
N GLY A 208 5.92 22.45 4.74
CA GLY A 208 4.83 21.94 5.56
C GLY A 208 5.32 20.85 6.50
N LYS A 209 4.49 19.86 6.84
CA LYS A 209 4.77 18.94 7.95
C LYS A 209 4.51 17.47 7.62
N CYS A 210 5.33 16.61 8.20
CA CYS A 210 5.12 15.16 8.28
C CYS A 210 5.08 14.72 9.75
N GLU A 211 4.37 13.63 10.04
CA GLU A 211 4.38 13.02 11.38
C GLU A 211 5.11 11.67 11.35
N LYS A 212 5.76 11.30 12.46
CA LYS A 212 6.39 9.99 12.67
C LYS A 212 6.14 9.49 14.09
N ILE A 213 6.19 8.17 14.28
CA ILE A 213 6.18 7.54 15.60
C ILE A 213 7.61 7.21 16.02
N GLU A 214 8.08 7.81 17.10
CA GLU A 214 9.42 7.60 17.66
C GLU A 214 9.29 7.13 19.10
N ASN A 215 9.76 5.92 19.40
CA ASN A 215 9.66 5.32 20.74
C ASN A 215 8.22 5.35 21.33
N GLY A 216 7.21 5.15 20.47
CA GLY A 216 5.80 5.20 20.84
C GLY A 216 5.20 6.61 20.96
N MET A 217 5.99 7.66 20.74
CA MET A 217 5.55 9.05 20.76
C MET A 217 5.36 9.58 19.34
N ARG A 218 4.24 10.25 19.09
CA ARG A 218 4.00 10.93 17.82
C ARG A 218 4.70 12.28 17.80
N VAL A 219 5.54 12.48 16.80
CA VAL A 219 6.36 13.69 16.62
C VAL A 219 6.11 14.29 15.24
N VAL A 220 6.09 15.61 15.19
CA VAL A 220 5.91 16.38 13.95
C VAL A 220 7.26 16.95 13.51
N TYR A 221 7.57 16.75 12.23
CA TYR A 221 8.69 17.37 11.53
C TYR A 221 8.13 18.39 10.55
N GLU A 222 8.44 19.66 10.76
CA GLU A 222 7.87 20.77 9.99
C GLU A 222 8.95 21.65 9.38
N MET A 223 8.83 21.91 8.07
CA MET A 223 9.58 22.93 7.34
C MET A 223 8.68 24.14 7.09
N ILE A 224 9.13 25.31 7.54
CA ILE A 224 8.43 26.59 7.39
C ILE A 224 9.32 27.53 6.58
N TYR A 225 8.75 28.22 5.59
CA TYR A 225 9.42 29.32 4.91
C TYR A 225 8.74 30.65 5.25
N ASN A 226 9.50 31.53 5.91
CA ASN A 226 9.08 32.91 6.16
C ASN A 226 9.61 33.82 5.04
N GLN A 227 8.71 34.24 4.16
CA GLN A 227 9.06 35.04 2.98
C GLN A 227 9.50 36.47 3.32
N ASN A 228 9.02 37.04 4.42
CA ASN A 228 9.32 38.40 4.85
C ASN A 228 10.73 38.46 5.44
N ASP A 229 11.01 37.57 6.38
CA ASP A 229 12.28 37.56 7.11
C ASP A 229 13.38 36.78 6.37
N LYS A 230 13.04 36.15 5.23
CA LYS A 230 13.96 35.35 4.41
C LYS A 230 14.64 34.24 5.21
N TYR A 231 13.86 33.50 5.99
CA TYR A 231 14.34 32.34 6.73
C TYR A 231 13.56 31.07 6.40
N ILE A 232 14.29 29.96 6.42
CA ILE A 232 13.76 28.61 6.40
C ILE A 232 13.95 28.05 7.80
N VAL A 233 12.87 27.53 8.38
CA VAL A 233 12.85 27.01 9.75
C VAL A 233 12.44 25.56 9.73
N PHE A 234 13.16 24.73 10.47
CA PHE A 234 12.82 23.35 10.72
C PHE A 234 12.46 23.21 12.20
N LYS A 235 11.31 22.60 12.47
CA LYS A 235 10.84 22.34 13.83
C LYS A 235 10.52 20.86 14.02
N LYS A 236 11.01 20.31 15.12
CA LYS A 236 10.55 19.02 15.66
C LYS A 236 9.78 19.28 16.93
N TYR A 237 8.57 18.75 17.06
CA TYR A 237 7.78 18.90 18.29
C TYR A 237 6.86 17.73 18.54
N GLU A 238 6.55 17.48 19.81
CA GLU A 238 5.57 16.48 20.23
C GLU A 238 4.18 16.84 19.71
N TYR A 239 3.47 15.87 19.11
CA TYR A 239 2.18 16.14 18.47
C TYR A 239 1.12 16.61 19.48
N GLU A 240 1.03 15.97 20.65
CA GLU A 240 -0.03 16.27 21.64
C GLU A 240 0.27 17.55 22.43
N SER A 241 1.43 17.61 23.09
CA SER A 241 1.80 18.70 23.99
C SER A 241 2.25 19.96 23.25
N LYS A 242 2.67 19.83 21.98
CA LYS A 242 3.37 20.86 21.20
C LYS A 242 4.71 21.30 21.80
N ASN A 243 5.28 20.49 22.69
CA ASN A 243 6.63 20.74 23.23
C ASN A 243 7.65 20.70 22.09
N GLU A 244 8.42 21.78 21.95
CA GLU A 244 9.49 21.88 20.96
C GLU A 244 10.67 20.99 21.39
N LEU A 245 11.12 20.15 20.47
CA LEU A 245 12.23 19.21 20.63
C LEU A 245 13.46 19.63 19.83
N GLU A 246 13.25 20.32 18.70
CA GLU A 246 14.32 20.83 17.85
C GLU A 246 13.86 22.09 17.11
N PHE A 247 14.76 23.06 16.99
CA PHE A 247 14.58 24.27 16.19
C PHE A 247 15.85 24.55 15.42
N ILE A 248 15.74 24.64 14.10
CA ILE A 248 16.87 24.95 13.21
C ILE A 248 16.44 26.06 12.25
N LYS A 249 17.31 27.06 12.08
CA LYS A 249 17.03 28.22 11.24
C LYS A 249 18.14 28.41 10.22
N TYR A 250 17.76 28.64 8.97
CA TYR A 250 18.66 28.91 7.86
C TYR A 250 18.26 30.20 7.16
N ASN A 251 19.26 31.01 6.78
CA ASN A 251 19.06 32.14 5.90
C ASN A 251 18.67 31.63 4.49
N ALA A 252 17.54 32.08 3.95
CA ALA A 252 16.99 31.61 2.68
C ALA A 252 17.71 32.18 1.44
N GLN A 253 18.63 33.14 1.62
CA GLN A 253 19.43 33.72 0.55
C GLN A 253 20.83 33.09 0.48
N THR A 254 21.44 32.77 1.63
CA THR A 254 22.81 32.22 1.70
C THR A 254 22.87 30.72 2.00
N GLY A 255 21.79 30.16 2.53
CA GLY A 255 21.74 28.78 3.03
C GLY A 255 22.61 28.53 4.24
N GLU A 256 23.00 29.58 4.97
CA GLU A 256 23.78 29.48 6.20
C GLU A 256 22.87 29.27 7.40
N ARG A 257 23.28 28.37 8.29
CA ARG A 257 22.60 28.12 9.56
C ARG A 257 22.83 29.30 10.50
N SER A 258 21.76 29.79 11.11
CA SER A 258 21.76 30.86 12.13
C SER A 258 21.77 30.30 13.54
#